data_AF-A0A177G4N7-F1
#
_entry.id   AF-A0A177G4N7-F1
#
_cell.length_a   1.000
_cell.length_b   1.000
_cell.length_c   1.000
_cell.angle_alpha   90.00
_cell.angle_beta   90.00
_cell.angle_gamma   90.00
#
_symmetry.space_group_name_H-M   'P 1'
#
loop_
_entity.id
_entity.type
_entity.pdbx_description
1 polymer ?
#
loop_
_entity_poly.entity_id
_entity_poly.type
_entity_poly.pdbx_seq_one_letter_code
_entity_poly.pdbx_strand_id
1 'polypeptide(L)'
;MDCTLLITREPFPIQGESRPALRIMPDAVYALVVTDPTLDFEESATDPGYGTLLYKNPDPAESPQVHRFPFTREGIRSTSAEAPIVLKLLDLAKILKAHVLSDHGALYFKDASGLLNITEDQSAKSYLVGDKGKRYALSPDGALAEPACLPDYLAENKFSFLPDKPENTQRKSRTPAPALLKGLGTFKCSLFSKAHQKNVMLSVHAYYVWGLGFLSGMNFAYQDSPAENVTYPHTKTSMHEDIAFLYAYCTRNPDEMFVSACMALHYMRMQRQS
;
A
#
# COMPACT_ATOMS: atom_id res chain seq x y z
N MET A 1 -14.73 -3.94 -29.52
CA MET A 1 -13.53 -3.08 -29.55
C MET A 1 -12.84 -3.28 -28.23
N ASP A 2 -11.66 -3.88 -28.24
CA ASP A 2 -10.91 -4.19 -27.02
C ASP A 2 -10.26 -2.92 -26.49
N CYS A 3 -10.97 -2.21 -25.63
CA CYS A 3 -10.45 -1.05 -24.91
C CYS A 3 -9.59 -1.54 -23.73
N THR A 4 -8.36 -1.04 -23.63
CA THR A 4 -7.51 -1.31 -22.46
C THR A 4 -7.64 -0.17 -21.46
N LEU A 5 -7.99 -0.50 -20.23
CA LEU A 5 -8.01 0.43 -19.11
C LEU A 5 -6.75 0.31 -18.27
N LEU A 6 -6.25 1.44 -17.79
CA LEU A 6 -5.07 1.59 -16.93
C LEU A 6 -5.44 2.38 -15.67
N ILE A 7 -5.22 1.78 -14.50
CA ILE A 7 -5.16 2.50 -13.23
C ILE A 7 -3.75 3.05 -13.07
N THR A 8 -3.59 4.38 -13.03
CA THR A 8 -2.30 5.05 -12.88
C THR A 8 -2.39 6.31 -12.03
N ARG A 9 -1.30 6.66 -11.34
CA ARG A 9 -1.16 7.96 -10.67
C ARG A 9 -0.65 9.06 -11.60
N GLU A 10 -0.29 8.73 -12.83
CA GLU A 10 0.21 9.68 -13.82
C GLU A 10 -0.68 9.64 -15.07
N PRO A 11 -1.80 10.37 -15.08
CA PRO A 11 -2.70 10.45 -16.21
C PRO A 11 -2.21 11.33 -17.36
N PHE A 12 -1.11 12.07 -17.17
CA PHE A 12 -0.54 12.98 -18.16
C PHE A 12 0.87 12.57 -18.54
N PRO A 13 1.28 12.75 -19.81
CA PRO A 13 2.67 12.59 -20.19
C PRO A 13 3.54 13.59 -19.44
N ILE A 14 4.64 13.12 -18.85
CA ILE A 14 5.62 13.97 -18.19
C ILE A 14 6.71 14.31 -19.21
N GLN A 15 6.80 15.58 -19.61
CA GLN A 15 7.87 16.06 -20.48
C GLN A 15 9.00 16.67 -19.63
N GLY A 16 10.11 15.93 -19.49
CA GLY A 16 11.32 16.41 -18.80
C GLY A 16 11.42 16.05 -17.31
N GLU A 17 12.39 16.65 -16.61
CA GLU A 17 12.77 16.32 -15.21
C GLU A 17 12.16 17.27 -14.16
N SER A 18 11.01 17.91 -14.45
CA SER A 18 10.42 18.95 -13.58
C SER A 18 9.99 18.45 -12.20
N ARG A 19 9.65 17.16 -12.10
CA ARG A 19 9.34 16.43 -10.86
C ARG A 19 9.50 14.92 -11.08
N PRO A 20 9.72 14.13 -10.02
CA PRO A 20 9.56 12.69 -10.11
C PRO A 20 8.11 12.31 -10.39
N ALA A 21 7.90 11.18 -11.09
CA ALA A 21 6.58 10.61 -11.34
C ALA A 21 6.06 9.87 -10.09
N LEU A 22 4.78 10.01 -9.79
CA LEU A 22 4.07 9.16 -8.83
C LEU A 22 3.84 7.78 -9.43
N ARG A 23 4.15 6.75 -8.66
CA ARG A 23 3.89 5.36 -9.07
C ARG A 23 2.94 4.70 -8.08
N ILE A 24 2.21 3.70 -8.57
CA ILE A 24 1.50 2.77 -7.70
C ILE A 24 2.54 1.76 -7.21
N MET A 25 2.85 1.80 -5.92
CA MET A 25 3.85 0.91 -5.33
C MET A 25 3.28 -0.50 -5.10
N PRO A 26 4.12 -1.54 -5.18
CA PRO A 26 3.76 -2.90 -4.77
C PRO A 26 3.05 -2.96 -3.41
N ASP A 27 3.58 -2.27 -2.40
CA ASP A 27 3.02 -2.25 -1.04
C ASP A 27 1.57 -1.74 -0.99
N ALA A 28 1.22 -0.77 -1.84
CA ALA A 28 -0.14 -0.26 -1.93
C ALA A 28 -1.10 -1.29 -2.54
N VAL A 29 -0.63 -2.08 -3.53
CA VAL A 29 -1.41 -3.17 -4.13
C VAL A 29 -1.55 -4.35 -3.17
N TYR A 30 -0.51 -4.69 -2.41
CA TYR A 30 -0.60 -5.70 -1.36
C TYR A 30 -1.59 -5.30 -0.27
N ALA A 31 -1.55 -4.05 0.20
CA ALA A 31 -2.51 -3.55 1.16
C ALA A 31 -3.95 -3.66 0.63
N LEU A 32 -4.16 -3.29 -0.64
CA LEU A 32 -5.46 -3.42 -1.32
C LEU A 32 -5.95 -4.87 -1.30
N VAL A 33 -5.12 -5.84 -1.70
CA VAL A 33 -5.45 -7.28 -1.72
C VAL A 33 -5.78 -7.82 -0.33
N VAL A 34 -5.03 -7.41 0.70
CA VAL A 34 -5.27 -7.85 2.08
C VAL A 34 -6.59 -7.31 2.63
N THR A 35 -6.98 -6.09 2.23
CA THR A 35 -8.22 -5.45 2.71
C THR A 35 -9.46 -5.82 1.91
N ASP A 36 -9.30 -6.29 0.68
CA ASP A 36 -10.41 -6.61 -0.23
C ASP A 36 -10.49 -8.14 -0.45
N PRO A 37 -11.47 -8.84 0.16
CA PRO A 37 -11.57 -10.30 0.07
C PRO A 37 -11.92 -10.80 -1.34
N THR A 38 -12.33 -9.90 -2.25
CA THR A 38 -12.60 -10.25 -3.65
C THR A 38 -11.33 -10.27 -4.49
N LEU A 39 -10.19 -9.88 -3.93
CA LEU A 39 -8.91 -9.80 -4.61
C LEU A 39 -7.95 -10.90 -4.14
N ASP A 40 -7.08 -11.31 -5.06
CA ASP A 40 -5.92 -12.14 -4.79
C ASP A 40 -4.74 -11.62 -5.63
N PHE A 41 -3.52 -12.06 -5.33
CA PHE A 41 -2.34 -11.59 -6.04
C PHE A 41 -1.38 -12.73 -6.39
N GLU A 42 -1.10 -12.87 -7.68
CA GLU A 42 -0.07 -13.76 -8.21
C GLU A 42 1.18 -12.94 -8.53
N GLU A 43 2.17 -13.02 -7.66
CA GLU A 43 3.45 -12.32 -7.86
C GLU A 43 4.23 -12.89 -9.06
N SER A 44 4.87 -12.00 -9.80
CA SER A 44 5.73 -12.34 -10.93
C SER A 44 7.03 -12.98 -10.45
N ALA A 45 7.38 -14.14 -11.02
CA ALA A 45 8.65 -14.79 -10.74
C ALA A 45 9.88 -13.98 -11.20
N THR A 46 9.70 -13.07 -12.16
CA THR A 46 10.81 -12.32 -12.79
C THR A 46 10.90 -10.86 -12.33
N ASP A 47 9.86 -10.31 -11.71
CA ASP A 47 9.83 -8.92 -11.22
C ASP A 47 9.14 -8.87 -9.84
N PRO A 48 9.87 -9.16 -8.75
CA PRO A 48 9.32 -9.18 -7.40
C PRO A 48 8.62 -7.87 -7.05
N GLY A 49 7.45 -7.97 -6.43
CA GLY A 49 6.54 -6.85 -6.11
C GLY A 49 5.50 -6.56 -7.21
N TYR A 50 5.74 -6.99 -8.45
CA TYR A 50 4.78 -6.88 -9.55
C TYR A 50 4.16 -8.23 -9.88
N GLY A 51 3.09 -8.27 -10.67
CA GLY A 51 2.35 -9.53 -10.86
C GLY A 51 0.99 -9.35 -11.49
N THR A 52 0.06 -10.22 -11.11
CA THR A 52 -1.33 -10.18 -11.57
C THR A 52 -2.26 -10.08 -10.38
N LEU A 53 -3.08 -9.03 -10.34
CA LEU A 53 -4.18 -8.91 -9.42
C LEU A 53 -5.37 -9.73 -9.95
N LEU A 54 -5.88 -10.65 -9.15
CA LEU A 54 -7.01 -11.50 -9.50
C LEU A 54 -8.27 -10.97 -8.83
N TYR A 55 -9.31 -10.67 -9.59
CA TYR A 55 -10.62 -10.33 -9.06
C TYR A 55 -11.57 -11.51 -9.21
N LYS A 56 -12.00 -12.05 -8.07
CA LYS A 56 -12.97 -13.14 -7.97
C LYS A 56 -14.35 -12.50 -7.91
N ASN A 57 -15.06 -12.52 -9.04
CA ASN A 57 -16.41 -11.95 -9.11
C ASN A 57 -17.32 -12.65 -8.09
N PRO A 58 -18.00 -11.92 -7.17
CA PRO A 58 -18.83 -12.54 -6.15
C PRO A 58 -20.19 -13.03 -6.66
N ASP A 59 -20.55 -12.84 -7.93
CA ASP A 59 -21.86 -13.25 -8.46
C ASP A 59 -21.97 -14.78 -8.61
N PRO A 60 -22.83 -15.46 -7.84
CA PRO A 60 -22.98 -16.92 -7.90
C PRO A 60 -23.85 -17.40 -9.07
N ALA A 61 -24.45 -16.48 -9.85
CA ALA A 61 -25.34 -16.82 -10.96
C ALA A 61 -24.58 -17.17 -12.26
N GLU A 62 -23.31 -16.78 -12.36
CA GLU A 62 -22.46 -17.08 -13.51
C GLU A 62 -21.27 -17.95 -13.07
N SER A 63 -20.74 -18.76 -13.99
CA SER A 63 -19.51 -19.53 -13.73
C SER A 63 -18.43 -18.61 -13.16
N PRO A 64 -17.69 -19.01 -12.11
CA PRO A 64 -16.74 -18.14 -11.43
C PRO A 64 -15.67 -17.64 -12.41
N GLN A 65 -15.86 -16.42 -12.92
CA GLN A 65 -14.88 -15.76 -13.77
C GLN A 65 -13.90 -15.03 -12.87
N VAL A 66 -12.63 -15.46 -12.97
CA VAL A 66 -11.52 -14.75 -12.33
C VAL A 66 -10.98 -13.76 -13.35
N HIS A 67 -11.21 -12.47 -13.11
CA HIS A 67 -10.65 -11.41 -13.94
C HIS A 67 -9.21 -11.16 -13.52
N ARG A 68 -8.32 -11.02 -14.51
CA ARG A 68 -6.88 -10.89 -14.30
C ARG A 68 -6.46 -9.48 -14.69
N PHE A 69 -5.89 -8.74 -13.74
CA PHE A 69 -5.39 -7.40 -13.95
C PHE A 69 -3.87 -7.38 -13.81
N PRO A 70 -3.10 -7.36 -14.92
CA PRO A 70 -1.66 -7.23 -14.85
C PRO A 70 -1.27 -5.95 -14.11
N PHE A 71 -0.38 -6.07 -13.14
CA PHE A 71 0.18 -4.96 -12.38
C PHE A 71 1.67 -4.85 -12.69
N THR A 72 2.06 -3.71 -13.27
CA THR A 72 3.44 -3.38 -13.62
C THR A 72 3.82 -2.01 -13.08
N ARG A 73 5.05 -1.56 -13.34
CA ARG A 73 5.53 -0.21 -12.99
C ARG A 73 4.65 0.92 -13.50
N GLU A 74 3.93 0.69 -14.59
CA GLU A 74 3.04 1.68 -15.20
C GLU A 74 1.65 1.74 -14.55
N GLY A 75 1.27 0.70 -13.81
CA GLY A 75 -0.02 0.61 -13.13
C GLY A 75 -0.72 -0.73 -13.32
N ILE A 76 -2.02 -0.74 -13.03
CA ILE A 76 -2.88 -1.93 -13.10
C ILE A 76 -3.70 -1.87 -14.38
N ARG A 77 -3.62 -2.90 -15.22
CA ARG A 77 -4.27 -2.95 -16.53
C ARG A 77 -5.46 -3.89 -16.56
N SER A 78 -6.44 -3.60 -17.40
CA SER A 78 -7.54 -4.51 -17.75
C SER A 78 -7.87 -4.39 -19.22
N THR A 79 -7.96 -5.49 -19.93
CA THR A 79 -8.40 -5.54 -21.34
C THR A 79 -9.87 -5.92 -21.42
N SER A 80 -10.62 -5.27 -22.30
CA SER A 80 -12.02 -5.63 -22.63
C SER A 80 -12.92 -5.62 -21.39
N ALA A 81 -12.81 -4.59 -20.56
CA ALA A 81 -13.55 -4.45 -19.31
C ALA A 81 -15.04 -4.10 -19.57
N GLU A 82 -15.94 -4.99 -19.14
CA GLU A 82 -17.38 -4.71 -19.09
C GLU A 82 -17.72 -3.76 -17.93
N ALA A 83 -18.93 -3.19 -17.93
CA ALA A 83 -19.34 -2.18 -16.94
C ALA A 83 -19.08 -2.57 -15.47
N PRO A 84 -19.36 -3.81 -15.01
CA PRO A 84 -19.04 -4.22 -13.64
C PRO A 84 -17.53 -4.16 -13.32
N ILE A 85 -16.70 -4.53 -14.30
CA ILE A 85 -15.23 -4.48 -14.19
C ILE A 85 -14.73 -3.04 -14.17
N VAL A 86 -15.30 -2.17 -15.00
CA VAL A 86 -14.99 -0.72 -14.98
C VAL A 86 -15.30 -0.13 -13.60
N LEU A 87 -16.46 -0.45 -13.02
CA LEU A 87 -16.84 0.03 -11.69
C LEU A 87 -15.87 -0.48 -10.62
N LYS A 88 -15.44 -1.74 -10.69
CA LYS A 88 -14.43 -2.31 -9.80
C LYS A 88 -13.11 -1.58 -9.92
N LEU A 89 -12.61 -1.36 -11.15
CA LEU A 89 -11.35 -0.63 -11.39
C LEU A 89 -11.42 0.80 -10.82
N LEU A 90 -12.58 1.46 -10.91
CA LEU A 90 -12.79 2.78 -10.31
C LEU A 90 -12.75 2.77 -8.78
N ASP A 91 -13.28 1.72 -8.15
CA ASP A 91 -13.20 1.57 -6.69
C ASP A 91 -11.77 1.30 -6.23
N LEU A 92 -11.03 0.46 -6.96
CA LEU A 92 -9.60 0.24 -6.72
C LEU A 92 -8.80 1.54 -6.90
N ALA A 93 -9.04 2.28 -7.98
CA ALA A 93 -8.38 3.55 -8.25
C ALA A 93 -8.63 4.58 -7.15
N LYS A 94 -9.86 4.63 -6.60
CA LYS A 94 -10.20 5.52 -5.48
C LYS A 94 -9.36 5.20 -4.23
N ILE A 95 -9.24 3.93 -3.87
CA ILE A 95 -8.43 3.48 -2.72
C ILE A 95 -6.95 3.82 -2.95
N LEU A 96 -6.46 3.57 -4.17
CA LEU A 96 -5.09 3.83 -4.58
C LEU A 96 -4.79 5.31 -4.85
N LYS A 97 -5.78 6.20 -4.75
CA LYS A 97 -5.66 7.64 -5.07
C LYS A 97 -5.12 7.85 -6.49
N ALA A 98 -5.68 7.09 -7.44
CA ALA A 98 -5.24 7.00 -8.82
C ALA A 98 -6.39 7.34 -9.78
N HIS A 99 -6.04 7.40 -11.06
CA HIS A 99 -6.94 7.67 -12.19
C HIS A 99 -7.13 6.40 -13.01
N VAL A 100 -8.27 6.29 -13.71
CA VAL A 100 -8.54 5.21 -14.67
C VAL A 100 -8.62 5.81 -16.06
N LEU A 101 -7.76 5.38 -16.96
CA LEU A 101 -7.64 5.89 -18.33
C LEU A 101 -7.80 4.76 -19.33
N SER A 102 -8.36 5.05 -20.50
CA SER A 102 -8.19 4.18 -21.65
C SER A 102 -6.86 4.42 -22.35
N ASP A 103 -6.43 3.46 -23.16
CA ASP A 103 -5.38 3.57 -24.17
C ASP A 103 -5.60 4.71 -25.19
N HIS A 104 -6.85 5.14 -25.39
CA HIS A 104 -7.22 6.30 -26.20
C HIS A 104 -7.19 7.63 -25.43
N GLY A 105 -6.84 7.63 -24.14
CA GLY A 105 -6.72 8.83 -23.32
C GLY A 105 -8.02 9.33 -22.70
N ALA A 106 -9.10 8.54 -22.73
CA ALA A 106 -10.36 8.86 -22.06
C ALA A 106 -10.27 8.54 -20.57
N LEU A 107 -10.67 9.49 -19.72
CA LEU A 107 -10.68 9.37 -18.27
C LEU A 107 -12.03 8.88 -17.76
N TYR A 108 -12.01 7.84 -16.93
CA TYR A 108 -13.18 7.25 -16.30
C TYR A 108 -13.27 7.72 -14.85
N PHE A 109 -14.48 8.09 -14.40
CA PHE A 109 -14.73 8.46 -13.00
C PHE A 109 -16.19 8.27 -12.60
N LYS A 110 -16.43 8.13 -11.28
CA LYS A 110 -17.78 8.26 -10.71
C LYS A 110 -18.03 9.73 -10.34
N ASP A 111 -19.18 10.27 -10.69
CA ASP A 111 -19.59 11.61 -10.23
C ASP A 111 -20.08 11.58 -8.77
N ALA A 112 -20.55 12.73 -8.27
CA ALA A 112 -21.07 12.86 -6.91
C ALA A 112 -22.32 12.00 -6.63
N SER A 113 -23.06 11.62 -7.68
CA SER A 113 -24.22 10.73 -7.59
C SER A 113 -23.84 9.24 -7.68
N GLY A 114 -22.56 8.94 -7.94
CA GLY A 114 -22.06 7.58 -8.11
C GLY A 114 -22.19 7.03 -9.52
N LEU A 115 -22.67 7.83 -10.48
CA LEU A 115 -22.81 7.43 -11.87
C LEU A 115 -21.47 7.46 -12.61
N LEU A 116 -21.29 6.45 -13.47
CA LEU A 116 -20.12 6.33 -14.32
C LEU A 116 -20.12 7.42 -15.40
N ASN A 117 -19.06 8.20 -15.45
CA ASN A 117 -18.80 9.21 -16.46
C ASN A 117 -17.46 8.96 -17.14
N ILE A 118 -17.38 9.32 -18.42
CA ILE A 118 -16.20 9.18 -19.28
C ILE A 118 -15.97 10.53 -19.94
N THR A 119 -14.74 11.03 -19.92
CA THR A 119 -14.38 12.27 -20.62
C THR A 119 -13.03 12.16 -21.32
N GLU A 120 -12.94 12.69 -22.53
CA GLU A 120 -11.66 12.91 -23.23
C GLU A 120 -11.08 14.28 -22.91
N ASP A 121 -11.83 15.13 -22.21
CA ASP A 121 -11.35 16.42 -21.76
C ASP A 121 -10.36 16.26 -20.59
N GLN A 122 -9.09 16.15 -20.95
CA GLN A 122 -7.96 16.08 -20.05
C GLN A 122 -7.85 17.30 -19.11
N SER A 123 -8.43 18.44 -19.48
CA SER A 123 -8.46 19.63 -18.62
C SER A 123 -9.40 19.48 -17.42
N ALA A 124 -10.39 18.56 -17.51
CA ALA A 124 -11.37 18.34 -16.45
C ALA A 124 -10.74 17.79 -15.15
N LYS A 125 -9.53 17.21 -15.21
CA LYS A 125 -8.76 16.76 -14.03
C LYS A 125 -7.25 16.88 -14.23
N SER A 126 -6.75 18.06 -14.57
CA SER A 126 -5.32 18.40 -14.63
C SER A 126 -4.68 18.47 -13.23
N TYR A 127 -4.77 17.37 -12.48
CA TYR A 127 -4.14 17.24 -11.17
C TYR A 127 -3.76 15.80 -10.89
N LEU A 128 -2.82 15.63 -9.97
CA LEU A 128 -2.52 14.36 -9.32
C LEU A 128 -3.04 14.36 -7.89
N VAL A 129 -3.24 13.17 -7.33
CA VAL A 129 -3.56 12.99 -5.92
C VAL A 129 -2.35 12.39 -5.22
N GLY A 130 -1.79 13.11 -4.24
CA GLY A 130 -0.66 12.63 -3.45
C GLY A 130 -1.04 11.58 -2.41
N ASP A 131 -0.04 11.02 -1.73
CA ASP A 131 -0.21 9.91 -0.79
C ASP A 131 -1.21 10.18 0.34
N LYS A 132 -1.32 11.41 0.85
CA LYS A 132 -2.32 11.77 1.88
C LYS A 132 -3.57 12.43 1.30
N GLY A 133 -3.71 12.47 -0.03
CA GLY A 133 -4.90 12.93 -0.72
C GLY A 133 -4.85 14.39 -1.19
N LYS A 134 -3.74 15.11 -0.96
CA LYS A 134 -3.56 16.46 -1.48
C LYS A 134 -3.59 16.44 -3.02
N ARG A 135 -4.33 17.37 -3.62
CA ARG A 135 -4.37 17.54 -5.08
C ARG A 135 -3.27 18.50 -5.52
N TYR A 136 -2.51 18.11 -6.53
CA TYR A 136 -1.47 18.92 -7.13
C TYR A 136 -1.86 19.23 -8.57
N ALA A 137 -2.18 20.49 -8.86
CA ALA A 137 -2.51 20.92 -10.21
C ALA A 137 -1.29 20.78 -11.13
N LEU A 138 -1.55 20.36 -12.37
CA LEU A 138 -0.55 20.14 -13.40
C LEU A 138 -0.78 21.05 -14.60
N SER A 139 0.30 21.42 -15.27
CA SER A 139 0.28 21.96 -16.63
C SER A 139 0.10 20.84 -17.67
N PRO A 140 -0.22 21.17 -18.94
CA PRO A 140 -0.43 20.17 -20.00
C PRO A 140 0.76 19.26 -20.31
N ASP A 141 1.97 19.66 -19.92
CA ASP A 141 3.23 18.93 -20.06
C ASP A 141 3.58 18.08 -18.82
N GLY A 142 2.69 18.03 -17.84
CA GLY A 142 2.83 17.22 -16.62
C GLY A 142 3.64 17.87 -15.50
N ALA A 143 4.13 19.10 -15.66
CA ALA A 143 4.79 19.85 -14.58
C ALA A 143 3.78 20.35 -13.52
N LEU A 144 4.26 20.66 -12.31
CA LEU A 144 3.41 21.30 -11.30
C LEU A 144 3.03 22.71 -11.79
N ALA A 145 1.73 23.01 -11.79
CA ALA A 145 1.24 24.34 -12.18
C ALA A 145 1.79 25.44 -11.27
N GLU A 146 2.07 25.11 -10.00
CA GLU A 146 2.77 25.97 -9.04
C GLU A 146 4.11 25.33 -8.62
N PRO A 147 5.24 25.76 -9.19
CA PRO A 147 6.56 25.20 -8.89
C PRO A 147 6.95 25.30 -7.41
N ALA A 148 6.44 26.31 -6.69
CA ALA A 148 6.68 26.50 -5.26
C ALA A 148 6.12 25.35 -4.40
N CYS A 149 5.16 24.57 -4.91
CA CYS A 149 4.62 23.39 -4.24
C CYS A 149 5.54 22.16 -4.32
N LEU A 150 6.69 22.22 -5.02
CA LEU A 150 7.59 21.07 -5.16
C LEU A 150 8.08 20.48 -3.83
N PRO A 151 8.49 21.26 -2.81
CA PRO A 151 8.90 20.70 -1.51
C PRO A 151 7.76 19.95 -0.81
N ASP A 152 6.56 20.52 -0.84
CA ASP A 152 5.35 19.88 -0.30
C ASP A 152 5.01 18.60 -1.06
N TYR A 153 5.13 18.62 -2.39
CA TYR A 153 4.94 17.46 -3.25
C TYR A 153 5.90 16.33 -2.89
N LEU A 154 7.18 16.63 -2.70
CA LEU A 154 8.19 15.64 -2.32
C LEU A 154 7.96 15.11 -0.88
N ALA A 155 7.54 15.97 0.04
CA ALA A 155 7.29 15.60 1.43
C ALA A 155 6.02 14.75 1.62
N GLU A 156 4.99 15.01 0.82
CA GLU A 156 3.74 14.25 0.80
C GLU A 156 3.94 12.86 0.21
N ASN A 157 4.68 12.74 -0.90
CA ASN A 157 4.69 11.55 -1.76
C ASN A 157 5.80 10.54 -1.47
N LYS A 158 6.19 10.39 -0.20
CA LYS A 158 7.29 9.51 0.22
C LYS A 158 7.06 8.04 -0.13
N PHE A 159 5.80 7.62 -0.25
CA PHE A 159 5.40 6.25 -0.56
C PHE A 159 5.02 6.06 -2.03
N SER A 160 5.27 7.05 -2.89
CA SER A 160 5.02 6.97 -4.34
C SER A 160 6.30 6.91 -5.17
N PHE A 161 7.46 7.13 -4.54
CA PHE A 161 8.75 7.14 -5.19
C PHE A 161 9.48 5.83 -4.90
N LEU A 162 9.79 5.05 -5.93
CA LEU A 162 10.83 4.03 -5.82
C LEU A 162 12.18 4.72 -5.96
N PRO A 163 13.14 4.49 -5.04
CA PRO A 163 14.54 4.61 -5.42
C PRO A 163 14.80 3.52 -6.47
N ASP A 164 15.00 3.92 -7.73
CA ASP A 164 15.44 3.00 -8.78
C ASP A 164 16.89 2.57 -8.45
N LYS A 165 17.04 1.43 -7.72
CA LYS A 165 18.27 0.60 -7.41
C LYS A 165 18.82 0.61 -5.96
N PRO A 166 19.48 -0.51 -5.54
CA PRO A 166 19.63 -0.92 -4.14
C PRO A 166 20.73 -0.14 -3.41
N GLU A 167 20.64 -0.18 -2.08
CA GLU A 167 21.56 0.43 -1.13
C GLU A 167 23.03 0.42 -1.58
N ASN A 168 23.55 1.61 -1.86
CA ASN A 168 24.95 1.91 -1.62
C ASN A 168 25.12 3.40 -1.38
N THR A 169 24.75 3.84 -0.19
CA THR A 169 25.31 5.07 0.36
C THR A 169 25.29 4.99 1.86
N GLN A 170 26.43 4.60 2.44
CA GLN A 170 26.78 4.98 3.79
C GLN A 170 26.65 6.50 3.90
N ARG A 171 25.57 7.00 4.50
CA ARG A 171 25.54 8.37 5.00
C ARG A 171 26.25 8.39 6.35
N LYS A 172 27.50 8.85 6.34
CA LYS A 172 28.08 9.50 7.51
C LYS A 172 27.32 10.81 7.75
N SER A 173 26.39 10.81 8.70
CA SER A 173 26.02 12.03 9.42
C SER A 173 26.30 11.81 10.90
N ARG A 174 27.08 12.72 11.49
CA ARG A 174 27.23 12.83 12.96
C ARG A 174 25.85 13.21 13.52
N THR A 175 25.14 12.22 14.01
CA THR A 175 23.83 12.31 14.68
C THR A 175 23.96 11.40 15.92
N PRO A 176 23.34 11.71 17.09
CA PRO A 176 23.49 10.88 18.28
C PRO A 176 23.17 9.43 17.91
N ALA A 177 23.96 8.48 18.42
CA ALA A 177 23.84 7.08 18.03
C ALA A 177 22.36 6.66 17.99
N PRO A 178 21.86 6.13 16.86
CA PRO A 178 20.47 5.71 16.78
C PRO A 178 20.22 4.73 17.93
N ALA A 179 19.09 4.89 18.62
CA ALA A 179 18.71 3.95 19.66
C ALA A 179 18.73 2.54 19.06
N LEU A 180 19.75 1.77 19.43
CA LEU A 180 19.91 0.41 18.95
C LEU A 180 18.76 -0.39 19.55
N LEU A 181 17.82 -0.77 18.69
CA LEU A 181 16.77 -1.70 19.05
C LEU A 181 17.43 -2.99 19.51
N LYS A 182 17.03 -3.50 20.67
CA LYS A 182 17.58 -4.72 21.28
C LYS A 182 16.45 -5.63 21.74
N GLY A 183 16.73 -6.92 21.77
CA GLY A 183 15.81 -7.93 22.29
C GLY A 183 15.07 -8.68 21.20
N LEU A 184 13.94 -9.28 21.54
CA LEU A 184 13.26 -10.27 20.69
C LEU A 184 12.82 -9.71 19.33
N GLY A 185 12.54 -8.40 19.25
CA GLY A 185 12.18 -7.74 18.00
C GLY A 185 13.27 -7.74 16.93
N THR A 186 14.54 -7.87 17.29
CA THR A 186 15.66 -7.92 16.32
C THR A 186 15.97 -9.33 15.83
N PHE A 187 15.30 -10.35 16.39
CA PHE A 187 15.44 -11.71 15.92
C PHE A 187 14.59 -11.96 14.68
N LYS A 188 15.06 -12.89 13.84
CA LYS A 188 14.33 -13.29 12.65
C LYS A 188 12.95 -13.86 12.99
N CYS A 189 11.96 -13.53 12.18
CA CYS A 189 10.62 -14.08 12.17
C CYS A 189 10.61 -15.62 12.20
N SER A 190 11.55 -16.27 11.50
CA SER A 190 11.72 -17.73 11.54
C SER A 190 11.95 -18.30 12.94
N LEU A 191 12.51 -17.54 13.89
CA LEU A 191 12.67 -17.98 15.27
C LEU A 191 11.32 -17.97 16.01
N PHE A 192 10.51 -16.94 15.81
CA PHE A 192 9.16 -16.87 16.37
C PHE A 192 8.25 -17.97 15.79
N SER A 193 8.21 -18.13 14.46
CA SER A 193 7.35 -19.13 13.83
C SER A 193 7.74 -20.57 14.22
N LYS A 194 9.03 -20.87 14.34
CA LYS A 194 9.50 -22.16 14.89
C LYS A 194 9.07 -22.35 16.35
N ALA A 195 9.12 -21.32 17.18
CA ALA A 195 8.69 -21.40 18.57
C ALA A 195 7.18 -21.69 18.67
N HIS A 196 6.38 -21.03 17.82
CA HIS A 196 4.94 -21.26 17.72
C HIS A 196 4.61 -22.68 17.20
N GLN A 197 5.28 -23.15 16.14
CA GLN A 197 5.10 -24.52 15.60
C GLN A 197 5.43 -25.61 16.62
N LYS A 198 6.47 -25.39 17.42
CA LYS A 198 6.87 -26.31 18.51
C LYS A 198 6.02 -26.15 19.77
N ASN A 199 5.00 -25.29 19.74
CA ASN A 199 4.11 -24.98 20.86
C ASN A 199 4.87 -24.53 22.13
N VAL A 200 6.00 -23.81 21.95
CA VAL A 200 6.80 -23.27 23.05
C VAL A 200 6.16 -21.95 23.50
N MET A 201 5.03 -22.07 24.22
CA MET A 201 4.16 -20.93 24.53
C MET A 201 4.87 -19.84 25.32
N LEU A 202 5.81 -20.17 26.22
CA LEU A 202 6.59 -19.18 26.96
C LEU A 202 7.34 -18.22 26.01
N SER A 203 7.96 -18.77 24.95
CA SER A 203 8.67 -17.97 23.95
C SER A 203 7.69 -17.14 23.14
N VAL A 204 6.58 -17.72 22.67
CA VAL A 204 5.54 -17.01 21.91
C VAL A 204 5.01 -15.81 22.70
N HIS A 205 4.73 -16.00 23.99
CA HIS A 205 4.30 -14.94 24.89
C HIS A 205 5.39 -13.89 25.11
N ALA A 206 6.65 -14.29 25.27
CA ALA A 206 7.76 -13.34 25.42
C ALA A 206 7.90 -12.43 24.21
N TYR A 207 7.77 -12.98 22.99
CA TYR A 207 7.75 -12.20 21.76
C TYR A 207 6.56 -11.23 21.69
N TYR A 208 5.35 -11.70 22.03
CA TYR A 208 4.15 -10.86 22.06
C TYR A 208 4.25 -9.73 23.09
N VAL A 209 4.68 -10.02 24.31
CA VAL A 209 4.90 -9.03 25.38
C VAL A 209 5.99 -8.04 25.01
N TRP A 210 7.06 -8.49 24.36
CA TRP A 210 8.07 -7.58 23.81
C TRP A 210 7.46 -6.62 22.79
N GLY A 211 6.59 -7.11 21.89
CA GLY A 211 5.85 -6.28 20.92
C GLY A 211 4.97 -5.24 21.61
N LEU A 212 4.23 -5.61 22.66
CA LEU A 212 3.44 -4.67 23.46
C LEU A 212 4.31 -3.63 24.17
N GLY A 213 5.46 -4.03 24.71
CA GLY A 213 6.43 -3.13 25.33
C GLY A 213 7.02 -2.13 24.33
N PHE A 214 7.32 -2.58 23.11
CA PHE A 214 7.77 -1.73 22.01
C PHE A 214 6.70 -0.68 21.66
N LEU A 215 5.45 -1.08 21.49
CA LEU A 215 4.32 -0.18 21.23
C LEU A 215 4.10 0.82 22.37
N SER A 216 4.23 0.36 23.62
CA SER A 216 4.13 1.23 24.81
C SER A 216 5.27 2.24 24.87
N GLY A 217 6.48 1.84 24.49
CA GLY A 217 7.63 2.74 24.37
C GLY A 217 7.43 3.81 23.30
N MET A 218 6.80 3.46 22.17
CA MET A 218 6.40 4.44 21.15
C MET A 218 5.38 5.43 21.70
N ASN A 219 4.35 4.97 22.41
CA ASN A 219 3.37 5.87 23.05
C ASN A 219 4.01 6.83 24.05
N PHE A 220 4.99 6.36 24.83
CA PHE A 220 5.73 7.23 25.73
C PHE A 220 6.53 8.29 24.95
N ALA A 221 7.17 7.91 23.85
CA ALA A 221 7.90 8.84 23.00
C ALA A 221 6.99 9.90 22.34
N TYR A 222 5.73 9.55 22.07
CA TYR A 222 4.72 10.43 21.46
C TYR A 222 3.77 11.07 22.48
N GLN A 223 4.10 11.06 23.78
CA GLN A 223 3.23 11.59 24.83
C GLN A 223 2.83 13.08 24.61
N ASP A 224 3.73 13.87 24.00
CA ASP A 224 3.52 15.29 23.70
C ASP A 224 2.73 15.52 22.40
N SER A 225 2.50 14.45 21.62
CA SER A 225 1.69 14.41 20.40
C SER A 225 0.59 13.35 20.53
N PRO A 226 -0.47 13.57 21.34
CA PRO A 226 -1.43 12.52 21.69
C PRO A 226 -2.17 11.90 20.50
N ALA A 227 -2.29 12.63 19.38
CA ALA A 227 -2.88 12.14 18.14
C ALA A 227 -2.01 11.08 17.43
N GLU A 228 -0.72 11.00 17.74
CA GLU A 228 0.22 10.01 17.20
C GLU A 228 0.39 8.80 18.15
N ASN A 229 -0.31 8.78 19.28
CA ASN A 229 -0.31 7.64 20.19
C ASN A 229 -0.99 6.42 19.55
N VAL A 230 -0.38 5.28 19.78
CA VAL A 230 -0.86 3.98 19.35
C VAL A 230 -1.81 3.40 20.40
N THR A 231 -3.11 3.33 20.09
CA THR A 231 -4.13 2.78 21.00
C THR A 231 -4.73 1.46 20.51
N TYR A 232 -4.73 0.43 21.38
CA TYR A 232 -5.39 -0.85 21.11
C TYR A 232 -6.29 -1.30 22.26
N PRO A 233 -7.45 -1.91 21.96
CA PRO A 233 -8.17 -2.69 22.95
C PRO A 233 -7.40 -3.98 23.27
N HIS A 234 -7.00 -4.14 24.54
CA HIS A 234 -6.33 -5.35 25.01
C HIS A 234 -7.32 -6.25 25.76
N THR A 235 -7.69 -7.37 25.14
CA THR A 235 -8.53 -8.42 25.71
C THR A 235 -7.87 -9.78 25.52
N LYS A 236 -8.30 -10.81 26.27
CA LYS A 236 -7.82 -12.18 26.03
C LYS A 236 -8.10 -12.67 24.61
N THR A 237 -9.21 -12.25 24.00
CA THR A 237 -9.56 -12.61 22.62
C THR A 237 -8.64 -11.94 21.62
N SER A 238 -8.35 -10.64 21.79
CA SER A 238 -7.46 -9.90 20.88
C SER A 238 -6.02 -10.42 20.93
N MET A 239 -5.55 -10.90 22.08
CA MET A 239 -4.23 -11.51 22.20
C MET A 239 -4.06 -12.78 21.35
N HIS A 240 -5.06 -13.66 21.31
CA HIS A 240 -4.98 -14.87 20.49
C HIS A 240 -4.98 -14.54 18.99
N GLU A 241 -5.80 -13.56 18.59
CA GLU A 241 -5.80 -13.05 17.22
C GLU A 241 -4.46 -12.43 16.82
N ASP A 242 -3.86 -11.64 17.72
CA ASP A 242 -2.58 -10.99 17.48
C ASP A 242 -1.45 -12.02 17.31
N ILE A 243 -1.41 -13.03 18.20
CA ILE A 243 -0.41 -14.11 18.13
C ILE A 243 -0.57 -14.91 16.83
N ALA A 244 -1.82 -15.22 16.44
CA ALA A 244 -2.11 -15.90 15.19
C ALA A 244 -1.66 -15.08 13.97
N PHE A 245 -1.91 -13.76 13.99
CA PHE A 245 -1.45 -12.84 12.95
C PHE A 245 0.08 -12.81 12.86
N LEU A 246 0.76 -12.62 13.99
CA LEU A 246 2.22 -12.61 14.05
C LEU A 246 2.81 -13.92 13.52
N TYR A 247 2.16 -15.05 13.81
CA TYR A 247 2.59 -16.36 13.33
C TYR A 247 2.46 -16.48 11.81
N ALA A 248 1.33 -16.06 11.26
CA ALA A 248 1.10 -16.04 9.83
C ALA A 248 2.11 -15.14 9.11
N TYR A 249 2.36 -13.93 9.63
CA TYR A 249 3.35 -12.99 9.10
C TYR A 249 4.75 -13.60 9.13
N CYS A 250 5.17 -14.11 10.28
CA CYS A 250 6.52 -14.63 10.48
C CYS A 250 6.81 -15.92 9.69
N THR A 251 5.77 -16.68 9.34
CA THR A 251 5.90 -17.86 8.48
C THR A 251 6.14 -17.47 7.03
N ARG A 252 5.56 -16.36 6.58
CA ARG A 252 5.71 -15.84 5.21
C ARG A 252 7.02 -15.07 5.01
N ASN A 253 7.48 -14.38 6.05
CA ASN A 253 8.67 -13.52 6.00
C ASN A 253 9.77 -14.04 6.95
N PRO A 254 10.32 -15.26 6.76
CA PRO A 254 11.18 -15.92 7.75
C PRO A 254 12.50 -15.18 8.03
N ASP A 255 12.97 -14.37 7.08
CA ASP A 255 14.22 -13.62 7.15
C ASP A 255 14.07 -12.19 7.69
N GLU A 256 12.85 -11.66 7.77
CA GLU A 256 12.60 -10.37 8.39
C GLU A 256 12.80 -10.41 9.90
N MET A 257 13.04 -9.25 10.49
CA MET A 257 13.06 -9.11 11.95
C MET A 257 11.64 -9.11 12.52
N PHE A 258 11.46 -9.67 13.71
CA PHE A 258 10.16 -9.80 14.37
C PHE A 258 9.48 -8.43 14.61
N VAL A 259 10.26 -7.36 14.79
CA VAL A 259 9.72 -6.00 14.90
C VAL A 259 8.90 -5.60 13.66
N SER A 260 9.23 -6.10 12.47
CA SER A 260 8.43 -5.91 11.26
C SER A 260 7.04 -6.53 11.40
N ALA A 261 6.94 -7.73 12.00
CA ALA A 261 5.67 -8.36 12.29
C ALA A 261 4.83 -7.55 13.30
N CYS A 262 5.47 -6.95 14.31
CA CYS A 262 4.81 -6.05 15.26
C CYS A 262 4.26 -4.78 14.58
N MET A 263 5.02 -4.19 13.65
CA MET A 263 4.57 -3.05 12.86
C MET A 263 3.41 -3.43 11.93
N ALA A 264 3.47 -4.59 11.27
CA ALA A 264 2.37 -5.09 10.43
C ALA A 264 1.08 -5.32 11.24
N LEU A 265 1.22 -5.86 12.46
CA LEU A 265 0.09 -6.04 13.38
C LEU A 265 -0.53 -4.69 13.77
N HIS A 266 0.31 -3.68 14.04
CA HIS A 266 -0.14 -2.32 14.31
C HIS A 266 -0.98 -1.76 13.16
N TYR A 267 -0.45 -1.81 11.93
CA TYR A 267 -1.15 -1.33 10.75
C TYR A 267 -2.51 -2.01 10.56
N MET A 268 -2.57 -3.34 10.70
CA MET A 268 -3.82 -4.09 10.58
C MET A 268 -4.86 -3.67 11.63
N ARG A 269 -4.44 -3.38 12.86
CA ARG A 269 -5.34 -2.96 13.94
C ARG A 269 -5.84 -1.53 13.74
N MET A 270 -5.01 -0.61 13.24
CA MET A 270 -5.41 0.77 12.94
C MET A 270 -6.49 0.82 11.85
N GLN A 271 -6.37 -0.01 10.82
CA GLN A 271 -7.36 -0.09 9.73
C GLN A 271 -8.73 -0.63 10.17
N ARG A 272 -8.82 -1.34 11.30
CA ARG A 272 -10.10 -1.86 11.83
C ARG A 272 -10.84 -0.86 12.72
N GLN A 273 -10.21 0.26 13.09
CA GLN A 273 -10.80 1.30 13.93
C GLN A 273 -11.34 2.50 13.11
N SER A 274 -10.92 2.62 11.84
CA SER A 274 -11.38 3.63 10.87
C SER A 274 -12.54 3.12 10.02
#